data_AF-A0A0U3E5N0-F1
#
_entry.id   AF-A0A0U3E5N0-F1
#
_cell.length_a   1.000
_cell.length_b   1.000
_cell.length_c   1.000
_cell.angle_alpha   90.00
_cell.angle_beta   90.00
_cell.angle_gamma   90.00
#
_symmetry.space_group_name_H-M   'P 1'
#
loop_
_entity.id
_entity.type
_entity.pdbx_description
1 polymer ?
#
loop_
_entity_poly.entity_id
_entity_poly.type
_entity_poly.pdbx_seq_one_letter_code
_entity_poly.pdbx_strand_id
1 'polypeptide(L)' 'MKYIKYFETLEEYETWINVEENAREVYENEEKICVDGVILSHTNDEAIADDI' A
#
# COMPACT_ATOMS: atom_id res chain seq x y z
N MET A 1 0.56 18.12 1.57
CA MET A 1 -0.70 17.42 1.27
C MET A 1 -0.31 15.97 1.03
N LYS A 2 -0.73 15.02 1.88
CA LYS A 2 -0.48 13.59 1.63
C LYS A 2 -1.36 13.20 0.43
N TYR A 3 -0.75 12.93 -0.72
CA TYR A 3 -1.47 12.48 -1.91
C TYR A 3 -2.03 11.08 -1.61
N ILE A 4 -3.31 10.85 -1.92
CA ILE A 4 -3.90 9.52 -1.88
C ILE A 4 -3.90 9.01 -3.32
N LYS A 5 -3.20 7.91 -3.58
CA LYS A 5 -3.20 7.30 -4.91
C LYS A 5 -4.52 6.58 -5.12
N TYR A 6 -5.17 6.79 -6.27
CA TYR A 6 -6.48 6.23 -6.57
C TYR A 6 -6.39 5.18 -7.68
N PHE A 7 -7.12 4.08 -7.50
CA PHE A 7 -7.34 3.03 -8.50
C PHE A 7 -8.83 2.77 -8.62
N GLU A 8 -9.31 2.52 -9.84
CA GLU A 8 -10.73 2.19 -10.08
C GLU A 8 -11.02 0.74 -9.68
N THR A 9 -10.04 -0.15 -9.78
CA THR A 9 -10.21 -1.57 -9.48
C THR A 9 -9.09 -2.14 -8.60
N LEU A 10 -9.38 -3.24 -7.90
CA LEU A 10 -8.36 -4.00 -7.16
C LEU A 10 -7.29 -4.58 -8.10
N GLU A 11 -7.65 -5.00 -9.30
CA GLU A 11 -6.70 -5.56 -10.28
C GLU A 11 -5.63 -4.55 -10.70
N GLU A 12 -6.02 -3.30 -10.95
CA GLU A 12 -5.08 -2.22 -11.26
C GLU A 12 -4.15 -1.91 -10.09
N TYR A 13 -4.72 -1.86 -8.88
CA TYR A 13 -3.94 -1.69 -7.65
C TYR A 13 -2.93 -2.83 -7.46
N GLU A 14 -3.36 -4.09 -7.59
CA GLU A 14 -2.50 -5.27 -7.43
C GLU A 14 -1.39 -5.29 -8.48
N THR A 15 -1.72 -4.97 -9.74
CA THR A 15 -0.72 -4.88 -10.81
C THR A 15 0.32 -3.79 -10.50
N TRP A 16 -0.12 -2.67 -9.93
CA TRP A 16 0.76 -1.56 -9.60
C TRP A 16 1.61 -1.81 -8.34
N ILE A 17 1.03 -2.28 -7.25
CA ILE A 17 1.73 -2.49 -5.96
C ILE A 17 2.73 -3.64 -6.00
N ASN A 18 2.54 -4.63 -6.89
CA ASN A 18 3.48 -5.74 -7.07
C ASN A 18 4.82 -5.32 -7.70
N VAL A 19 4.94 -4.09 -8.18
CA VAL A 19 6.24 -3.51 -8.57
C VAL A 19 6.98 -3.07 -7.31
N GLU A 20 8.17 -3.61 -7.08
CA GLU A 20 8.95 -3.39 -5.86
C GLU A 20 9.18 -1.89 -5.53
N GLU A 21 9.44 -1.07 -6.54
CA GLU A 21 9.62 0.38 -6.36
C GLU A 21 8.36 1.07 -5.82
N ASN A 22 7.20 0.70 -6.33
CA ASN A 22 5.90 1.24 -5.91
C ASN A 22 5.56 0.81 -4.49
N ALA A 23 5.76 -0.47 -4.18
CA ALA A 23 5.61 -0.96 -2.82
C ALA A 23 6.51 -0.18 -1.86
N ARG A 24 7.81 -0.08 -2.17
CA ARG A 24 8.79 0.63 -1.34
C ARG A 24 8.40 2.09 -1.10
N GLU A 25 7.97 2.81 -2.13
CA GLU A 25 7.50 4.20 -2.02
C GLU A 25 6.33 4.32 -1.04
N VAL A 26 5.35 3.40 -1.14
CA VAL A 26 4.17 3.40 -0.27
C VAL A 26 4.52 3.12 1.18
N TYR A 27 5.43 2.15 1.43
CA TYR A 27 5.88 1.82 2.78
C TYR A 27 6.77 2.92 3.39
N GLU A 28 7.74 3.46 2.64
CA GLU A 28 8.67 4.49 3.14
C GLU A 28 7.96 5.82 3.46
N ASN A 29 6.92 6.16 2.69
CA ASN A 29 6.21 7.43 2.84
C ASN A 29 4.87 7.32 3.59
N GLU A 30 4.51 6.10 4.04
CA GLU A 30 3.20 5.79 4.64
C GLU A 30 2.05 6.34 3.78
N GLU A 31 2.12 6.11 2.47
CA GLU A 31 1.09 6.57 1.53
C GLU A 31 -0.20 5.78 1.71
N LYS A 32 -1.32 6.50 1.64
CA LYS A 32 -2.65 5.90 1.63
C LYS A 32 -3.08 5.67 0.19
N ILE A 33 -3.69 4.53 -0.07
CA ILE A 33 -4.21 4.17 -1.39
C ILE A 33 -5.73 4.08 -1.29
N CYS A 34 -6.44 4.58 -2.29
CA CYS A 34 -7.88 4.46 -2.43
C CYS A 34 -8.18 3.55 -3.61
N VAL A 35 -8.95 2.49 -3.40
CA VAL A 35 -9.38 1.56 -4.44
C VAL A 35 -10.89 1.47 -4.39
N ASP A 36 -11.58 1.91 -5.43
CA ASP A 36 -13.05 1.92 -5.48
C ASP A 36 -13.70 2.53 -4.21
N GLY A 37 -13.12 3.62 -3.70
CA GLY A 37 -13.58 4.29 -2.48
C GLY A 37 -13.16 3.63 -1.15
N VAL A 38 -12.46 2.50 -1.19
CA VAL A 38 -11.88 1.83 -0.02
C VAL A 38 -10.46 2.34 0.23
N ILE A 39 -10.17 2.79 1.44
CA ILE A 39 -8.82 3.24 1.81
C ILE A 39 -7.99 2.07 2.33
N LEU A 40 -6.90 1.76 1.63
CA LEU A 40 -5.84 0.86 2.04
C LEU A 40 -4.71 1.66 2.70
N SER A 41 -4.31 1.22 3.87
CA SER A 41 -3.12 1.72 4.56
C SER A 41 -2.17 0.55 4.79
N HIS A 42 -0.96 0.67 4.26
CA HIS A 42 0.09 -0.29 4.52
C HIS A 42 0.77 0.09 5.83
N THR A 43 0.66 -0.77 6.84
CA THR A 43 1.52 -0.69 8.01
C THR A 43 2.73 -1.56 7.74
N ASN A 44 3.92 -1.02 7.96
CA ASN A 44 5.10 -1.84 8.11
C ASN A 44 4.97 -2.49 9.49
N ASP A 45 4.14 -3.53 9.61
CA ASP A 45 4.30 -4.45 10.73
C ASP A 45 5.66 -5.11 10.46
N GLU A 46 6.71 -4.59 11.10
CA GLU A 46 7.83 -5.45 11.44
C GLU A 46 7.18 -6.65 12.11
N ALA A 47 7.04 -7.75 11.37
CA ALA A 47 6.61 -9.00 11.94
C ALA A 47 7.67 -9.32 12.99
N ILE A 48 7.40 -8.92 14.22
CA ILE A 48 8.06 -9.47 15.39
C ILE A 48 7.63 -10.92 15.31
N ALA A 49 8.48 -11.74 14.71
CA ALA A 49 8.41 -13.17 14.84
C ALA A 49 8.64 -13.46 16.33
N ASP A 50 7.58 -13.30 17.12
CA ASP A 50 7.49 -13.90 18.42
C ASP A 50 7.50 -15.41 18.14
N ASP A 51 8.70 -15.99 18.19
CA ASP A 51 8.92 -17.43 18.32
C ASP A 51 8.11 -17.88 19.56
N ILE A 52 6.91 -18.43 19.34
CA ILE A 52 6.09 -19.12 20.34
C ILE A 52 6.41 -20.61 20.33
#